data_AF-A0A7U3ZQH1-F1
#
_entry.id   AF-A0A7U3ZQH1-F1
#
_cell.length_a   1.000
_cell.length_b   1.000
_cell.length_c   1.000
_cell.angle_alpha   90.00
_cell.angle_beta   90.00
_cell.angle_gamma   90.00
#
_symmetry.space_group_name_H-M   'P 1'
#
loop_
_entity.id
_entity.type
_entity.pdbx_description
1 polymer ?
#
loop_
_entity_poly.entity_id
_entity_poly.type
_entity_poly.pdbx_seq_one_letter_code
_entity_poly.pdbx_strand_id
1 'polypeptide(L)'
;MKHLYIFWLSLLSAGTSIAQSREYLYWVTGNKVEGRIVSVEDEDKVKTMLENGSIFYGGRDKILIAFNKAGSFLVVKDISTDANQAQRQIEAFYKETEAPKNANDILLKAIPREVIACTIKNELESAVNYLTADGNSASINKDNLFAIIRRDGSHEVLRDITEVVDNLSSMSADFHRLREQKKVVEPPKPKPVTPSPKPVIAGPAEPEQKPVLKDKKHLTPEEQRTYKAKSVEKMEELADLLNEIVDKKRSRDEKDEAIKKAVKMFTKEAKVEVSSLNNPNSKTNRPVAEYLDRLSRLNYSNVKITYGEIKFVEEFERDDQNNYWGMTSYSQTFISDNYSDVTPKRQKIKLQRYEKTIDGVTSDHFNVLLGNISVDVKP
;
A
#
# COMPACT_ATOMS: atom_id res chain seq x y z
N MET A 1 -70.03 4.93 9.08
CA MET A 1 -68.90 4.47 8.27
C MET A 1 -67.62 4.78 9.02
N LYS A 2 -66.90 3.75 9.50
CA LYS A 2 -65.65 3.86 10.26
C LYS A 2 -64.49 3.72 9.27
N HIS A 3 -63.63 4.72 9.16
CA HIS A 3 -62.42 4.64 8.34
C HIS A 3 -61.28 4.03 9.16
N LEU A 4 -60.82 2.86 8.72
CA LEU A 4 -59.71 2.10 9.25
C LEU A 4 -58.43 2.57 8.55
N TYR A 5 -57.51 3.22 9.27
CA TYR A 5 -56.17 3.53 8.77
C TYR A 5 -55.26 2.33 8.98
N ILE A 6 -54.80 1.71 7.90
CA ILE A 6 -53.78 0.65 7.90
C ILE A 6 -52.42 1.33 7.78
N PHE A 7 -51.63 1.28 8.85
CA PHE A 7 -50.22 1.68 8.86
C PHE A 7 -49.39 0.57 8.22
N TRP A 8 -48.79 0.86 7.06
CA TRP A 8 -47.78 0.00 6.43
C TRP A 8 -46.43 0.22 7.12
N LEU A 9 -46.00 -0.76 7.92
CA LEU A 9 -44.67 -0.81 8.50
C LEU A 9 -43.70 -1.42 7.47
N SER A 10 -42.98 -0.57 6.73
CA SER A 10 -41.89 -1.00 5.85
C SER A 10 -40.65 -1.31 6.70
N LEU A 11 -40.39 -2.61 6.90
CA LEU A 11 -39.11 -3.09 7.39
C LEU A 11 -38.04 -2.84 6.30
N LEU A 12 -37.21 -1.82 6.50
CA LEU A 12 -36.01 -1.60 5.71
C LEU A 12 -34.94 -2.58 6.23
N SER A 13 -34.85 -3.77 5.65
CA SER A 13 -33.69 -4.64 5.83
C SER A 13 -32.51 -4.04 5.06
N ALA A 14 -31.61 -3.35 5.76
CA ALA A 14 -30.29 -3.03 5.26
C ALA A 14 -29.48 -4.33 5.11
N GLY A 15 -29.70 -5.03 4.00
CA GLY A 15 -28.81 -6.10 3.58
C GLY A 15 -27.49 -5.48 3.15
N THR A 16 -26.46 -5.59 3.99
CA THR A 16 -25.07 -5.45 3.55
C THR A 16 -24.80 -6.54 2.52
N SER A 17 -24.90 -6.21 1.23
CA SER A 17 -24.41 -7.07 0.16
C SER A 17 -22.89 -7.19 0.32
N ILE A 18 -22.44 -8.34 0.82
CA ILE A 18 -21.03 -8.73 0.72
C ILE A 18 -20.79 -8.92 -0.78
N ALA A 19 -20.05 -8.00 -1.40
CA ALA A 19 -19.68 -8.12 -2.80
C ALA A 19 -18.85 -9.40 -2.98
N GLN A 20 -19.42 -10.42 -3.61
CA GLN A 20 -18.67 -11.61 -3.98
C GLN A 20 -17.76 -11.30 -5.18
N SER A 21 -16.54 -11.81 -5.17
CA SER A 21 -15.60 -11.69 -6.29
C SER A 21 -16.19 -12.30 -7.57
N ARG A 22 -15.91 -11.65 -8.70
CA ARG A 22 -16.41 -12.04 -10.03
C ARG A 22 -15.25 -12.39 -10.96
N GLU A 23 -15.57 -13.05 -12.07
CA GLU A 23 -14.60 -13.40 -13.12
C GLU A 23 -14.44 -12.21 -14.06
N TYR A 24 -13.21 -11.87 -14.40
CA TYR A 24 -12.91 -10.72 -15.26
C TYR A 24 -11.89 -11.07 -16.33
N LEU A 25 -12.07 -10.44 -17.50
CA LEU A 25 -11.16 -10.46 -18.62
C LEU A 25 -10.57 -9.05 -18.79
N TYR A 26 -9.25 -8.98 -18.92
CA TYR A 26 -8.54 -7.75 -19.26
C TYR A 26 -8.14 -7.78 -20.73
N TRP A 27 -8.64 -6.80 -21.46
CA TRP A 27 -8.42 -6.66 -22.89
C TRP A 27 -7.17 -5.83 -23.14
N VAL A 28 -6.56 -5.99 -24.32
CA VAL A 28 -5.40 -5.19 -24.76
C VAL A 28 -5.66 -3.69 -24.76
N THR A 29 -6.93 -3.28 -24.84
CA THR A 29 -7.34 -1.86 -24.74
C THR A 29 -7.33 -1.33 -23.30
N GLY A 30 -7.00 -2.15 -22.31
CA GLY A 30 -7.10 -1.83 -20.88
C GLY A 30 -8.49 -2.06 -20.29
N ASN A 31 -9.49 -2.44 -21.10
CA ASN A 31 -10.84 -2.67 -20.62
C ASN A 31 -10.92 -3.91 -19.72
N LYS A 32 -11.52 -3.74 -18.54
CA LYS A 32 -11.92 -4.82 -17.63
C LYS A 32 -13.38 -5.17 -17.90
N VAL A 33 -13.63 -6.42 -18.30
CA VAL A 33 -14.98 -6.91 -18.65
C VAL A 33 -15.31 -8.15 -17.86
N GLU A 34 -16.52 -8.25 -17.33
CA GLU A 34 -16.98 -9.46 -16.65
C GLU A 34 -17.20 -10.61 -17.62
N GLY A 35 -16.56 -11.73 -17.33
CA GLY A 35 -16.60 -12.91 -18.18
C GLY A 35 -15.45 -13.88 -17.93
N ARG A 36 -15.42 -14.92 -18.76
CA ARG A 36 -14.44 -16.00 -18.67
C ARG A 36 -14.02 -16.52 -20.03
N ILE A 37 -12.85 -17.16 -20.04
CA ILE A 37 -12.41 -18.00 -21.15
C ILE A 37 -13.13 -19.35 -21.03
N VAL A 38 -13.66 -19.83 -22.16
CA VAL A 38 -14.38 -21.11 -22.25
C VAL A 38 -13.48 -22.18 -22.84
N SER A 39 -12.79 -21.85 -23.94
CA SER A 39 -11.94 -22.77 -24.70
C SER A 39 -10.93 -21.98 -25.54
N VAL A 40 -9.89 -22.68 -25.98
CA VAL A 40 -9.03 -22.29 -27.10
C VAL A 40 -9.53 -23.05 -28.32
N GLU A 41 -9.87 -22.34 -29.40
CA GLU A 41 -10.45 -22.96 -30.59
C GLU A 41 -9.37 -23.35 -31.62
N ASP A 42 -8.34 -22.52 -31.76
CA ASP A 42 -7.17 -22.75 -32.61
C ASP A 42 -5.92 -22.12 -31.94
N GLU A 43 -4.75 -22.20 -32.58
CA GLU A 43 -3.49 -21.68 -32.01
C GLU A 43 -3.57 -20.20 -31.61
N ASP A 44 -4.42 -19.43 -32.28
CA ASP A 44 -4.49 -17.97 -32.15
C ASP A 44 -5.78 -17.46 -31.52
N LYS A 45 -6.84 -18.28 -31.40
CA LYS A 45 -8.17 -17.83 -30.95
C LYS A 45 -8.64 -18.43 -29.64
N VAL A 46 -9.26 -17.58 -28.85
CA VAL A 46 -9.98 -17.95 -27.63
C VAL A 46 -11.47 -17.67 -27.79
N LYS A 47 -12.27 -18.58 -27.24
CA LYS A 47 -13.70 -18.39 -27.03
C LYS A 47 -13.94 -17.90 -25.63
N THR A 48 -14.66 -16.79 -25.51
CA THR A 48 -15.01 -16.19 -24.22
C THR A 48 -16.51 -16.01 -24.06
N MET A 49 -16.98 -16.10 -22.82
CA MET A 49 -18.36 -15.87 -22.44
C MET A 49 -18.41 -14.70 -21.46
N LEU A 50 -19.19 -13.67 -21.81
CA LEU A 50 -19.41 -12.49 -20.97
C LEU A 50 -20.55 -12.74 -19.97
N GLU A 51 -20.65 -11.90 -18.94
CA GLU A 51 -21.72 -12.00 -17.91
C GLU A 51 -23.13 -12.02 -18.52
N ASN A 52 -23.35 -11.24 -19.58
CA ASN A 52 -24.64 -11.19 -20.29
C ASN A 52 -24.94 -12.43 -21.17
N GLY A 53 -24.11 -13.46 -21.13
CA GLY A 53 -24.22 -14.69 -21.92
C GLY A 53 -23.71 -14.57 -23.35
N SER A 54 -23.23 -13.40 -23.78
CA SER A 54 -22.68 -13.22 -25.12
C SER A 54 -21.38 -14.01 -25.27
N ILE A 55 -21.25 -14.66 -26.43
CA ILE A 55 -20.04 -15.37 -26.81
C ILE A 55 -19.22 -14.50 -27.77
N PHE A 56 -17.93 -14.35 -27.48
CA PHE A 56 -16.98 -13.66 -28.32
C PHE A 56 -15.85 -14.60 -28.72
N TYR A 57 -15.42 -14.49 -29.96
CA TYR A 57 -14.25 -15.18 -30.50
C TYR A 57 -13.23 -14.11 -30.85
N GLY A 58 -12.06 -14.18 -30.23
CA GLY A 58 -11.01 -13.18 -30.41
C GLY A 58 -9.63 -13.80 -30.45
N GLY A 59 -8.69 -13.08 -31.04
CA GLY A 59 -7.28 -13.44 -30.97
C GLY A 59 -6.77 -13.43 -29.52
N ARG A 60 -5.79 -14.29 -29.21
CA ARG A 60 -5.06 -14.31 -27.94
C ARG A 60 -4.37 -12.98 -27.63
N ASP A 61 -4.14 -12.15 -28.64
CA ASP A 61 -3.62 -10.77 -28.51
C ASP A 61 -4.68 -9.77 -28.02
N LYS A 62 -5.97 -10.10 -28.05
CA LYS A 62 -7.06 -9.18 -27.63
C LYS A 62 -7.38 -9.28 -26.16
N ILE A 63 -7.22 -10.46 -25.57
CA ILE A 63 -7.51 -10.75 -24.17
C ILE A 63 -6.22 -11.20 -23.54
N LEU A 64 -5.70 -10.40 -22.62
CA LEU A 64 -4.34 -10.56 -22.11
C LEU A 64 -4.31 -11.34 -20.79
N ILE A 65 -5.30 -11.10 -19.92
CA ILE A 65 -5.40 -11.73 -18.60
C ILE A 65 -6.84 -12.14 -18.31
N ALA A 66 -7.03 -13.32 -17.74
CA ALA A 66 -8.27 -13.70 -17.07
C ALA A 66 -8.05 -13.80 -15.56
N PHE A 67 -8.99 -13.31 -14.76
CA PHE A 67 -9.06 -13.54 -13.32
C PHE A 67 -10.27 -14.40 -13.00
N ASN A 68 -10.08 -15.43 -12.16
CA ASN A 68 -11.19 -16.24 -11.65
C ASN A 68 -11.78 -15.65 -10.36
N LYS A 69 -12.84 -16.26 -9.84
CA LYS A 69 -13.48 -15.82 -8.58
C LYS A 69 -12.56 -15.97 -7.37
N ALA A 70 -11.64 -16.93 -7.37
CA ALA A 70 -10.66 -17.07 -6.31
C ALA A 70 -9.59 -15.96 -6.31
N GLY A 71 -9.55 -15.12 -7.35
CA GLY A 71 -8.55 -14.07 -7.56
C GLY A 71 -7.22 -14.58 -8.09
N SER A 72 -7.15 -15.83 -8.54
CA SER A 72 -6.05 -16.32 -9.36
C SER A 72 -6.14 -15.70 -10.75
N PHE A 73 -4.99 -15.55 -11.42
CA PHE A 73 -4.92 -15.02 -12.78
C PHE A 73 -4.33 -16.03 -13.74
N LEU A 74 -4.72 -15.92 -15.01
CA LEU A 74 -4.21 -16.69 -16.13
C LEU A 74 -3.80 -15.69 -17.22
N VAL A 75 -2.54 -15.75 -17.64
CA VAL A 75 -2.05 -14.95 -18.78
C VAL A 75 -2.34 -15.74 -20.06
N VAL A 76 -3.10 -15.15 -20.97
CA VAL A 76 -3.65 -15.88 -22.13
C VAL A 76 -2.56 -16.37 -23.07
N LYS A 77 -1.48 -15.61 -23.22
CA LYS A 77 -0.32 -15.99 -24.05
C LYS A 77 0.40 -17.25 -23.52
N ASP A 78 0.24 -17.56 -22.24
CA ASP A 78 0.90 -18.71 -21.59
C ASP A 78 0.05 -19.99 -21.65
N ILE A 79 -1.19 -19.91 -22.16
CA ILE A 79 -2.03 -21.09 -22.37
C ILE A 79 -1.40 -21.93 -23.49
N SER A 80 -1.33 -23.24 -23.30
CA SER A 80 -0.78 -24.17 -24.30
C SER A 80 -1.46 -23.99 -25.67
N THR A 81 -0.73 -24.16 -26.76
CA THR A 81 -1.31 -24.20 -28.11
C THR A 81 -1.91 -25.56 -28.43
N ASP A 82 -1.59 -26.61 -27.67
CA ASP A 82 -2.26 -27.91 -27.75
C ASP A 82 -3.67 -27.81 -27.15
N ALA A 83 -4.70 -28.09 -27.95
CA ALA A 83 -6.10 -27.91 -27.54
C ALA A 83 -6.47 -28.70 -26.27
N ASN A 84 -5.96 -29.93 -26.11
CA ASN A 84 -6.28 -30.77 -24.95
C ASN A 84 -5.58 -30.29 -23.68
N GLN A 85 -4.35 -29.79 -23.79
CA GLN A 85 -3.64 -29.16 -22.67
C GLN A 85 -4.25 -27.81 -22.31
N ALA A 86 -4.58 -26.99 -23.31
CA ALA A 86 -5.22 -25.69 -23.13
C ALA A 86 -6.55 -25.83 -22.38
N GLN A 87 -7.40 -26.77 -22.80
CA GLN A 87 -8.68 -27.02 -22.15
C GLN A 87 -8.49 -27.47 -20.69
N ARG A 88 -7.53 -28.37 -20.43
CA ARG A 88 -7.19 -28.78 -19.05
C ARG A 88 -6.70 -27.63 -18.19
N GLN A 89 -5.89 -26.72 -18.74
CA GLN A 89 -5.41 -25.52 -18.03
C GLN A 89 -6.58 -24.59 -17.68
N ILE A 90 -7.48 -24.32 -18.63
CA ILE A 90 -8.66 -23.47 -18.44
C ILE A 90 -9.60 -24.08 -17.40
N GLU A 91 -9.89 -25.38 -17.49
CA GLU A 91 -10.73 -26.08 -16.52
C GLU A 91 -10.14 -26.09 -15.12
N ALA A 92 -8.83 -26.36 -15.00
CA ALA A 92 -8.14 -26.30 -13.71
C ALA A 92 -8.20 -24.88 -13.11
N PHE A 93 -7.99 -23.85 -13.93
CA PHE A 93 -8.05 -22.45 -13.52
C PHE A 93 -9.43 -22.05 -12.99
N TYR A 94 -10.52 -22.44 -13.67
CA TYR A 94 -11.88 -22.10 -13.23
C TYR A 94 -12.48 -23.06 -12.19
N LYS A 95 -11.77 -24.15 -11.82
CA LYS A 95 -12.16 -25.02 -10.72
C LYS A 95 -12.04 -24.32 -9.37
N GLU A 96 -11.15 -23.34 -9.26
CA GLU A 96 -11.00 -22.48 -8.09
C GLU A 96 -12.11 -21.42 -8.04
N THR A 97 -13.18 -21.73 -7.31
CA THR A 97 -14.38 -20.86 -7.23
C THR A 97 -14.35 -19.89 -6.06
N GLU A 98 -13.46 -20.09 -5.10
CA GLU A 98 -13.32 -19.27 -3.89
C GLU A 98 -11.85 -19.13 -3.53
N ALA A 99 -11.48 -17.97 -2.98
CA ALA A 99 -10.13 -17.77 -2.48
C ALA A 99 -9.85 -18.72 -1.31
N PRO A 100 -8.59 -19.15 -1.11
CA PRO A 100 -8.22 -19.96 0.06
C PRO A 100 -8.69 -19.32 1.37
N LYS A 101 -9.25 -20.11 2.30
CA LYS A 101 -9.80 -19.59 3.58
C LYS A 101 -8.84 -18.71 4.39
N ASN A 102 -7.53 -18.92 4.21
CA ASN A 102 -6.48 -18.15 4.88
C ASN A 102 -5.60 -17.41 3.86
N ALA A 103 -6.16 -17.00 2.72
CA ALA A 103 -5.43 -16.28 1.70
C ALA A 103 -4.86 -14.98 2.25
N ASN A 104 -3.60 -14.71 1.92
CA ASN A 104 -3.02 -13.39 2.12
C ASN A 104 -3.57 -12.42 1.05
N ASP A 105 -3.61 -11.13 1.38
CA ASP A 105 -3.67 -10.10 0.35
C ASP A 105 -2.30 -10.07 -0.36
N ILE A 106 -2.29 -9.86 -1.67
CA ILE A 106 -1.08 -9.83 -2.49
C ILE A 106 -0.95 -8.46 -3.18
N LEU A 107 0.25 -7.87 -3.07
CA LEU A 107 0.66 -6.71 -3.85
C LEU A 107 1.71 -7.16 -4.86
N LEU A 108 1.45 -7.00 -6.15
CA LEU A 108 2.43 -7.25 -7.21
C LEU A 108 3.20 -5.96 -7.46
N LYS A 109 4.39 -5.84 -6.89
CA LYS A 109 5.22 -4.65 -6.95
C LYS A 109 6.00 -4.60 -8.27
N ALA A 110 6.02 -3.42 -8.89
CA ALA A 110 6.73 -3.16 -10.13
C ALA A 110 8.17 -2.69 -9.90
N ILE A 111 8.43 -1.96 -8.82
CA ILE A 111 9.72 -1.29 -8.58
C ILE A 111 10.20 -1.47 -7.12
N PRO A 112 11.27 -2.25 -6.88
CA PRO A 112 11.72 -3.36 -7.73
C PRO A 112 10.65 -4.46 -7.82
N ARG A 113 10.72 -5.29 -8.86
CA ARG A 113 9.76 -6.37 -9.09
C ARG A 113 9.75 -7.36 -7.93
N GLU A 114 8.60 -7.52 -7.27
CA GLU A 114 8.46 -8.37 -6.08
C GLU A 114 6.98 -8.75 -5.85
N VAL A 115 6.72 -9.94 -5.31
CA VAL A 115 5.39 -10.33 -4.83
C VAL A 115 5.37 -10.18 -3.31
N ILE A 116 4.44 -9.39 -2.77
CA ILE A 116 4.32 -9.12 -1.34
C ILE A 116 3.05 -9.76 -0.80
N ALA A 117 3.19 -10.73 0.11
CA ALA A 117 2.08 -11.19 0.96
C ALA A 117 1.88 -10.27 2.16
N CYS A 118 0.63 -9.84 2.36
CA CYS A 118 0.30 -8.86 3.37
C CYS A 118 -1.13 -8.98 3.90
N THR A 119 -1.47 -8.09 4.82
CA THR A 119 -2.86 -7.80 5.21
C THR A 119 -3.13 -6.33 4.92
N ILE A 120 -3.93 -6.04 3.91
CA ILE A 120 -4.35 -4.68 3.57
C ILE A 120 -5.20 -4.14 4.71
N LYS A 121 -4.92 -2.90 5.13
CA LYS A 121 -5.63 -2.19 6.18
C LYS A 121 -6.46 -1.05 5.65
N ASN A 122 -5.90 -0.30 4.72
CA ASN A 122 -6.58 0.79 4.06
C ASN A 122 -6.02 0.97 2.65
N GLU A 123 -6.89 1.35 1.73
CA GLU A 123 -6.51 1.72 0.36
C GLU A 123 -6.87 3.18 0.18
N LEU A 124 -5.83 3.99 0.05
CA LEU A 124 -5.96 5.41 -0.26
C LEU A 124 -6.01 5.57 -1.78
N GLU A 125 -6.23 6.81 -2.22
CA GLU A 125 -6.25 7.15 -3.64
C GLU A 125 -4.91 6.82 -4.31
N SER A 126 -3.78 7.22 -3.70
CA SER A 126 -2.44 7.06 -4.25
C SER A 126 -1.62 5.91 -3.63
N ALA A 127 -2.07 5.30 -2.55
CA ALA A 127 -1.26 4.33 -1.79
C ALA A 127 -2.07 3.20 -1.15
N VAL A 128 -1.38 2.12 -0.77
CA VAL A 128 -1.94 0.99 -0.02
C VAL A 128 -1.22 0.85 1.31
N ASN A 129 -1.96 0.97 2.40
CA ASN A 129 -1.48 0.73 3.76
C ASN A 129 -1.73 -0.73 4.14
N TYR A 130 -0.69 -1.45 4.55
CA TYR A 130 -0.78 -2.87 4.89
C TYR A 130 0.08 -3.26 6.08
N LEU A 131 -0.18 -4.45 6.61
CA LEU A 131 0.71 -5.14 7.52
C LEU A 131 1.54 -6.16 6.73
N THR A 132 2.85 -6.15 6.93
CA THR A 132 3.74 -7.20 6.43
C THR A 132 3.41 -8.55 7.07
N ALA A 133 3.99 -9.63 6.55
CA ALA A 133 3.86 -10.97 7.15
C ALA A 133 4.21 -10.97 8.66
N ASP A 134 5.26 -10.22 9.03
CA ASP A 134 5.73 -10.06 10.42
C ASP A 134 4.83 -9.17 11.29
N GLY A 135 3.80 -8.54 10.71
CA GLY A 135 2.86 -7.68 11.41
C GLY A 135 3.30 -6.22 11.56
N ASN A 136 4.36 -5.81 10.86
CA ASN A 136 4.81 -4.42 10.83
C ASN A 136 3.95 -3.61 9.86
N SER A 137 3.68 -2.35 10.20
CA SER A 137 3.02 -1.41 9.30
C SER A 137 3.94 -1.00 8.16
N ALA A 138 3.42 -1.02 6.94
CA ALA A 138 4.08 -0.54 5.73
C ALA A 138 3.08 0.15 4.80
N SER A 139 3.60 0.94 3.85
CA SER A 139 2.85 1.48 2.72
C SER A 139 3.61 1.31 1.44
N ILE A 140 2.86 1.22 0.34
CA ILE A 140 3.41 1.33 -0.99
C ILE A 140 2.50 2.22 -1.84
N ASN A 141 3.12 3.13 -2.58
CA ASN A 141 2.43 3.93 -3.57
C ASN A 141 1.89 3.03 -4.71
N LYS A 142 0.65 3.24 -5.13
CA LYS A 142 -0.02 2.46 -6.18
C LYS A 142 0.69 2.54 -7.52
N ASP A 143 1.38 3.65 -7.80
CA ASP A 143 2.22 3.77 -8.99
C ASP A 143 3.32 2.71 -9.03
N ASN A 144 3.76 2.21 -7.87
CA ASN A 144 4.80 1.19 -7.76
C ASN A 144 4.26 -0.25 -7.81
N LEU A 145 2.97 -0.43 -8.13
CA LEU A 145 2.32 -1.74 -8.23
C LEU A 145 1.87 -2.02 -9.66
N PHE A 146 1.94 -3.28 -10.08
CA PHE A 146 1.22 -3.81 -11.24
C PHE A 146 -0.24 -4.08 -10.90
N ALA A 147 -0.50 -4.70 -9.76
CA ALA A 147 -1.84 -5.07 -9.33
C ALA A 147 -1.94 -5.26 -7.80
N ILE A 148 -3.16 -5.10 -7.30
CA ILE A 148 -3.59 -5.47 -5.95
C ILE A 148 -4.53 -6.66 -6.08
N ILE A 149 -4.31 -7.71 -5.31
CA ILE A 149 -5.18 -8.89 -5.28
C ILE A 149 -5.54 -9.17 -3.83
N ARG A 150 -6.82 -9.04 -3.49
CA ARG A 150 -7.32 -9.15 -2.12
C ARG A 150 -7.62 -10.59 -1.76
N ARG A 151 -7.65 -10.87 -0.45
CA ARG A 151 -7.95 -12.19 0.13
C ARG A 151 -9.28 -12.77 -0.31
N ASP A 152 -10.24 -11.93 -0.69
CA ASP A 152 -11.58 -12.32 -1.13
C ASP A 152 -11.64 -12.66 -2.63
N GLY A 153 -10.53 -12.51 -3.35
CA GLY A 153 -10.42 -12.75 -4.78
C GLY A 153 -10.64 -11.50 -5.65
N SER A 154 -11.12 -10.40 -5.07
CA SER A 154 -11.21 -9.13 -5.79
C SER A 154 -9.81 -8.59 -6.11
N HIS A 155 -9.70 -7.84 -7.20
CA HIS A 155 -8.41 -7.37 -7.69
C HIS A 155 -8.54 -6.08 -8.50
N GLU A 156 -7.42 -5.39 -8.63
CA GLU A 156 -7.25 -4.13 -9.35
C GLU A 156 -5.90 -4.15 -10.07
N VAL A 157 -5.91 -3.91 -11.38
CA VAL A 157 -4.69 -3.71 -12.18
C VAL A 157 -4.43 -2.21 -12.25
N LEU A 158 -3.20 -1.78 -11.92
CA LEU A 158 -2.85 -0.38 -11.68
C LEU A 158 -1.93 0.24 -12.74
N ARG A 159 -1.40 -0.59 -13.64
CA ARG A 159 -0.53 -0.16 -14.74
C ARG A 159 -1.13 -0.56 -16.08
N ASP A 160 -0.48 -0.11 -17.15
CA ASP A 160 -0.83 -0.53 -18.50
C ASP A 160 -0.84 -2.05 -18.59
N ILE A 161 -1.92 -2.61 -19.13
CA ILE A 161 -2.15 -4.05 -19.14
C ILE A 161 -1.10 -4.82 -19.94
N THR A 162 -0.51 -4.19 -20.96
CA THR A 162 0.56 -4.80 -21.77
C THR A 162 1.84 -4.90 -20.96
N GLU A 163 2.19 -3.86 -20.20
CA GLU A 163 3.31 -3.87 -19.25
C GLU A 163 3.10 -4.94 -18.17
N VAL A 164 1.89 -5.01 -17.60
CA VAL A 164 1.53 -5.97 -16.55
C VAL A 164 1.74 -7.41 -17.03
N VAL A 165 1.24 -7.76 -18.23
CA VAL A 165 1.36 -9.13 -18.78
C VAL A 165 2.79 -9.59 -18.99
N ASP A 166 3.71 -8.70 -19.36
CA ASP A 166 5.11 -9.08 -19.53
C ASP A 166 5.82 -9.41 -18.21
N ASN A 167 5.24 -9.01 -17.08
CA ASN A 167 5.80 -9.25 -15.76
C ASN A 167 5.08 -10.39 -15.02
N LEU A 168 3.76 -10.53 -15.19
CA LEU A 168 2.94 -11.45 -14.38
C LEU A 168 3.30 -12.92 -14.54
N SER A 169 3.66 -13.38 -15.74
CA SER A 169 4.07 -14.77 -16.00
C SER A 169 5.25 -15.17 -15.09
N SER A 170 6.23 -14.28 -14.93
CA SER A 170 7.39 -14.51 -14.06
C SER A 170 7.06 -14.50 -12.56
N MET A 171 5.94 -13.87 -12.18
CA MET A 171 5.52 -13.70 -10.78
C MET A 171 4.49 -14.75 -10.34
N SER A 172 3.95 -15.55 -11.26
CA SER A 172 2.89 -16.53 -10.99
C SER A 172 3.28 -17.56 -9.91
N ALA A 173 4.49 -18.13 -9.98
CA ALA A 173 4.96 -19.11 -9.00
C ALA A 173 5.04 -18.53 -7.58
N ASP A 174 5.60 -17.33 -7.43
CA ASP A 174 5.66 -16.65 -6.14
C ASP A 174 4.28 -16.22 -5.64
N PHE A 175 3.41 -15.77 -6.54
CA PHE A 175 2.01 -15.46 -6.23
C PHE A 175 1.29 -16.66 -5.61
N HIS A 176 1.30 -17.83 -6.27
CA HIS A 176 0.61 -19.01 -5.75
C HIS A 176 1.20 -19.45 -4.41
N ARG A 177 2.53 -19.45 -4.29
CA ARG A 177 3.21 -19.79 -3.04
C ARG A 177 2.83 -18.85 -1.90
N LEU A 178 2.92 -17.54 -2.12
CA LEU A 178 2.71 -16.53 -1.08
C LEU A 178 1.24 -16.32 -0.73
N ARG A 179 0.32 -16.61 -1.65
CA ARG A 179 -1.12 -16.53 -1.37
C ARG A 179 -1.59 -17.54 -0.34
N GLU A 180 -0.98 -18.73 -0.32
CA GLU A 180 -1.33 -19.82 0.61
C GLU A 180 -0.38 -19.94 1.80
N GLN A 181 0.77 -19.27 1.76
CA GLN A 181 1.75 -19.34 2.83
C GLN A 181 1.19 -18.77 4.13
N LYS A 182 0.98 -19.66 5.12
CA LYS A 182 0.71 -19.26 6.50
C LYS A 182 1.91 -18.53 7.08
N LYS A 183 1.68 -17.57 7.99
CA LYS A 183 2.74 -16.95 8.80
C LYS A 183 3.58 -18.05 9.47
N VAL A 184 4.78 -18.29 8.96
CA VAL A 184 5.79 -19.05 9.68
C VAL A 184 6.40 -18.05 10.64
N VAL A 185 5.96 -18.07 11.90
CA VAL A 185 6.71 -17.45 12.98
C VAL A 185 7.98 -18.27 13.12
N GLU A 186 9.06 -17.83 12.47
CA GLU A 186 10.37 -18.38 12.77
C GLU A 186 10.63 -18.10 14.27
N PRO A 187 10.90 -19.12 15.10
CA PRO A 187 11.09 -18.90 16.52
C PRO A 187 12.22 -17.87 16.71
N PRO A 188 12.00 -16.82 17.52
CA PRO A 188 12.98 -15.76 17.69
C PRO A 188 14.30 -16.36 18.16
N LYS A 189 15.38 -16.14 17.39
CA LYS A 189 16.74 -16.38 17.86
C LYS A 189 16.89 -15.72 19.24
N PRO A 190 17.37 -16.44 20.26
CA PRO A 190 17.40 -15.94 21.62
C PRO A 190 18.26 -14.68 21.71
N LYS A 191 17.64 -13.55 22.03
CA LYS A 191 18.35 -12.34 22.48
C LYS A 191 18.84 -12.56 23.92
N PRO A 192 20.01 -12.02 24.31
CA PRO A 192 20.57 -12.20 25.65
C PRO A 192 19.61 -11.71 26.74
N VAL A 193 19.31 -12.59 27.69
CA VAL A 193 18.38 -12.32 28.80
C VAL A 193 19.10 -11.45 29.83
N THR A 194 18.62 -10.22 30.02
CA THR A 194 18.87 -9.47 31.26
C THR A 194 17.72 -9.79 32.22
N PRO A 195 17.98 -10.11 33.50
CA PRO A 195 16.97 -10.71 34.37
C PRO A 195 15.91 -9.69 34.84
N SER A 196 14.63 -9.98 34.57
CA SER A 196 13.50 -9.34 35.24
C SER A 196 13.16 -10.07 36.55
N PRO A 197 12.73 -9.36 37.62
CA PRO A 197 12.33 -9.99 38.88
C PRO A 197 10.93 -10.62 38.82
N LYS A 198 10.71 -11.55 39.76
CA LYS A 198 9.57 -12.47 39.95
C LYS A 198 8.20 -11.81 40.25
N PRO A 199 7.09 -12.57 40.11
CA PRO A 199 5.72 -12.06 39.95
C PRO A 199 4.94 -11.96 41.27
N VAL A 200 3.92 -11.08 41.30
CA VAL A 200 2.88 -11.08 42.34
C VAL A 200 1.49 -11.24 41.70
N ILE A 201 0.95 -12.42 42.00
CA ILE A 201 -0.41 -12.96 42.08
C ILE A 201 -1.61 -12.06 41.70
N ALA A 202 -2.53 -12.67 40.95
CA ALA A 202 -3.82 -12.17 40.48
C ALA A 202 -4.95 -12.22 41.54
N GLY A 203 -5.93 -11.31 41.38
CA GLY A 203 -7.23 -11.26 42.05
C GLY A 203 -8.10 -10.13 41.45
N PRO A 204 -9.45 -10.16 41.59
CA PRO A 204 -10.40 -10.20 40.47
C PRO A 204 -11.05 -8.86 40.05
N ALA A 205 -11.83 -8.94 38.96
CA ALA A 205 -12.37 -7.90 38.09
C ALA A 205 -13.40 -6.90 38.68
N GLU A 206 -13.62 -5.84 37.86
CA GLU A 206 -14.77 -4.90 37.76
C GLU A 206 -14.60 -3.51 38.43
N PRO A 207 -15.15 -2.37 37.91
CA PRO A 207 -15.72 -2.01 36.59
C PRO A 207 -14.99 -0.81 35.91
N GLU A 208 -15.45 -0.46 34.70
CA GLU A 208 -15.05 0.68 33.87
C GLU A 208 -14.83 2.00 34.65
N GLN A 209 -13.59 2.48 34.67
CA GLN A 209 -13.26 3.85 35.08
C GLN A 209 -12.33 4.52 34.07
N LYS A 210 -12.70 5.76 33.73
CA LYS A 210 -12.04 6.72 32.84
C LYS A 210 -10.51 6.69 32.97
N PRO A 211 -9.72 6.68 31.88
CA PRO A 211 -8.28 6.58 32.01
C PRO A 211 -7.67 7.91 32.47
N VAL A 212 -7.35 7.99 33.76
CA VAL A 212 -6.32 8.91 34.26
C VAL A 212 -4.97 8.23 33.98
N LEU A 213 -4.22 8.78 33.01
CA LEU A 213 -2.96 8.24 32.52
C LEU A 213 -1.87 8.29 33.59
N LYS A 214 -1.41 7.11 34.02
CA LYS A 214 -0.08 6.91 34.63
C LYS A 214 1.00 7.15 33.56
N ASP A 215 2.12 7.74 33.97
CA ASP A 215 3.32 7.97 33.15
C ASP A 215 3.70 6.74 32.31
N LYS A 216 3.25 6.71 31.04
CA LYS A 216 3.65 5.67 30.09
C LYS A 216 5.07 6.00 29.62
N LYS A 217 6.04 5.17 30.03
CA LYS A 217 7.43 5.23 29.53
C LYS A 217 7.52 4.82 28.05
N HIS A 218 6.56 4.03 27.57
CA HIS A 218 6.48 3.54 26.19
C HIS A 218 5.04 3.59 25.68
N LEU A 219 4.86 3.87 24.38
CA LEU A 219 3.56 3.72 23.71
C LEU A 219 3.10 2.26 23.77
N THR A 220 1.80 2.04 23.90
CA THR A 220 1.23 0.70 23.77
C THR A 220 1.43 0.17 22.35
N PRO A 221 1.39 -1.15 22.12
CA PRO A 221 1.48 -1.71 20.77
C PRO A 221 0.42 -1.18 19.80
N GLU A 222 -0.77 -0.85 20.30
CA GLU A 222 -1.85 -0.25 19.51
C GLU A 222 -1.56 1.22 19.17
N GLU A 223 -1.05 2.00 20.13
CA GLU A 223 -0.60 3.38 19.91
C GLU A 223 0.54 3.40 18.88
N GLN A 224 1.54 2.51 19.01
CA GLN A 224 2.62 2.33 18.02
C GLN A 224 2.05 2.12 16.62
N ARG A 225 1.17 1.13 16.44
CA ARG A 225 0.55 0.83 15.13
C ARG A 225 -0.22 2.02 14.56
N THR A 226 -0.99 2.70 15.40
CA THR A 226 -1.79 3.86 15.00
C THR A 226 -0.90 5.00 14.52
N TYR A 227 0.14 5.35 15.28
CA TYR A 227 1.03 6.45 14.90
C TYR A 227 1.94 6.10 13.73
N LYS A 228 2.31 4.81 13.56
CA LYS A 228 2.99 4.35 12.35
C LYS A 228 2.13 4.54 11.10
N ALA A 229 0.85 4.17 11.16
CA ALA A 229 -0.08 4.40 10.04
C ALA A 229 -0.24 5.89 9.71
N LYS A 230 -0.43 6.75 10.72
CA LYS A 230 -0.51 8.21 10.52
C LYS A 230 0.77 8.82 9.94
N SER A 231 1.93 8.28 10.30
CA SER A 231 3.22 8.74 9.78
C SER A 231 3.40 8.39 8.31
N VAL A 232 2.94 7.20 7.94
CA VAL A 232 2.88 6.74 6.56
C VAL A 232 1.96 7.66 5.74
N GLU A 233 0.74 7.92 6.20
CA GLU A 233 -0.20 8.83 5.52
C GLU A 233 0.42 10.21 5.29
N LYS A 234 1.12 10.73 6.30
CA LYS A 234 1.82 12.02 6.21
C LYS A 234 3.01 11.99 5.25
N MET A 235 3.67 10.84 5.07
CA MET A 235 4.76 10.71 4.09
C MET A 235 4.23 10.61 2.66
N GLU A 236 3.09 9.98 2.43
CA GLU A 236 2.42 9.96 1.11
C GLU A 236 1.89 11.35 0.74
N GLU A 237 1.27 12.08 1.68
CA GLU A 237 0.87 13.48 1.47
C GLU A 237 2.09 14.36 1.09
N LEU A 238 3.25 14.09 1.69
CA LEU A 238 4.48 14.77 1.29
C LEU A 238 4.87 14.41 -0.15
N ALA A 239 4.80 13.15 -0.55
CA ALA A 239 5.11 12.73 -1.92
C ALA A 239 4.19 13.41 -2.94
N ASP A 240 2.90 13.55 -2.64
CA ASP A 240 1.96 14.28 -3.48
C ASP A 240 2.39 15.75 -3.62
N LEU A 241 2.69 16.43 -2.50
CA LEU A 241 3.19 17.81 -2.52
C LEU A 241 4.51 17.95 -3.29
N LEU A 242 5.42 16.98 -3.22
CA LEU A 242 6.65 16.99 -4.01
C LEU A 242 6.35 16.97 -5.52
N ASN A 243 5.36 16.18 -5.95
CA ASN A 243 4.91 16.16 -7.34
C ASN A 243 4.27 17.48 -7.77
N GLU A 244 3.47 18.11 -6.90
CA GLU A 244 2.92 19.44 -7.18
C GLU A 244 4.02 20.51 -7.37
N ILE A 245 5.09 20.42 -6.56
CA ILE A 245 6.21 21.37 -6.59
C ILE A 245 6.99 21.25 -7.92
N VAL A 246 7.19 20.03 -8.43
CA VAL A 246 7.98 19.80 -9.65
C VAL A 246 7.16 19.97 -10.94
N ASP A 247 5.83 19.89 -10.89
CA ASP A 247 4.97 19.98 -12.08
C ASP A 247 5.12 21.33 -12.81
N LYS A 248 5.64 21.31 -14.04
CA LYS A 248 5.86 22.52 -14.85
C LYS A 248 4.58 23.21 -15.33
N LYS A 249 3.44 22.53 -15.27
CA LYS A 249 2.14 23.09 -15.67
C LYS A 249 1.55 24.00 -14.60
N ARG A 250 1.95 23.82 -13.35
CA ARG A 250 1.51 24.67 -12.23
C ARG A 250 2.23 26.00 -12.21
N SER A 251 1.49 27.04 -11.82
CA SER A 251 2.02 28.39 -11.63
C SER A 251 3.00 28.46 -10.46
N ARG A 252 3.78 29.55 -10.41
CA ARG A 252 4.72 29.77 -9.31
C ARG A 252 4.02 29.88 -7.95
N ASP A 253 2.88 30.56 -7.90
CA ASP A 253 2.13 30.75 -6.66
C ASP A 253 1.58 29.42 -6.12
N GLU A 254 1.07 28.55 -6.99
CA GLU A 254 0.63 27.19 -6.61
C GLU A 254 1.77 26.36 -6.04
N LYS A 255 2.96 26.46 -6.62
CA LYS A 255 4.17 25.79 -6.11
C LYS A 255 4.60 26.35 -4.77
N ASP A 256 4.58 27.67 -4.61
CA ASP A 256 4.93 28.31 -3.35
C ASP A 256 3.95 27.91 -2.23
N GLU A 257 2.66 27.73 -2.53
CA GLU A 257 1.69 27.16 -1.58
C GLU A 257 1.96 25.69 -1.25
N ALA A 258 2.30 24.86 -2.24
CA ALA A 258 2.70 23.47 -2.00
C ALA A 258 3.97 23.38 -1.13
N ILE A 259 4.96 24.25 -1.38
CA ILE A 259 6.16 24.37 -0.54
C ILE A 259 5.78 24.75 0.90
N LYS A 260 4.92 25.76 1.09
CA LYS A 260 4.47 26.17 2.44
C LYS A 260 3.76 25.05 3.18
N LYS A 261 2.89 24.28 2.50
CA LYS A 261 2.22 23.10 3.07
C LYS A 261 3.24 22.05 3.48
N ALA A 262 4.15 21.68 2.58
CA ALA A 262 5.18 20.69 2.82
C ALA A 262 6.08 21.08 4.00
N VAL A 263 6.58 22.32 4.06
CA VAL A 263 7.41 22.82 5.17
C VAL A 263 6.70 22.68 6.53
N LYS A 264 5.39 22.93 6.61
CA LYS A 264 4.61 22.80 7.86
C LYS A 264 4.48 21.36 8.36
N MET A 265 4.73 20.36 7.51
CA MET A 265 4.72 18.95 7.90
C MET A 265 5.97 18.56 8.69
N PHE A 266 7.04 19.35 8.59
CA PHE A 266 8.33 19.06 9.20
C PHE A 266 8.52 19.74 10.56
N THR A 267 9.44 19.20 11.36
CA THR A 267 10.00 19.92 12.50
C THR A 267 10.81 21.13 12.02
N LYS A 268 10.84 22.20 12.81
CA LYS A 268 11.45 23.49 12.43
C LYS A 268 12.91 23.39 12.00
N GLU A 269 13.66 22.45 12.59
CA GLU A 269 15.10 22.26 12.33
C GLU A 269 15.38 21.14 11.33
N ALA A 270 14.35 20.56 10.72
CA ALA A 270 14.51 19.45 9.79
C ALA A 270 15.38 19.83 8.60
N LYS A 271 16.25 18.89 8.22
CA LYS A 271 17.13 19.00 7.06
C LYS A 271 16.98 17.80 6.15
N VAL A 272 17.18 18.04 4.86
CA VAL A 272 17.24 17.00 3.81
C VAL A 272 18.70 16.84 3.40
N GLU A 273 19.20 15.63 3.54
CA GLU A 273 20.48 15.23 2.99
C GLU A 273 20.33 14.94 1.49
N VAL A 274 21.25 15.49 0.70
CA VAL A 274 21.38 15.23 -0.73
C VAL A 274 22.81 14.78 -1.04
N SER A 275 22.97 13.86 -1.98
CA SER A 275 24.25 13.44 -2.54
C SER A 275 24.48 14.09 -3.89
N SER A 276 25.75 14.14 -4.31
CA SER A 276 26.13 14.57 -5.66
C SER A 276 26.24 13.37 -6.60
N LEU A 277 25.79 13.51 -7.84
CA LEU A 277 26.00 12.51 -8.89
C LEU A 277 27.49 12.27 -9.15
N ASN A 278 28.31 13.33 -9.14
CA ASN A 278 29.74 13.25 -9.42
C ASN A 278 30.56 12.77 -8.21
N ASN A 279 29.98 12.81 -7.01
CA ASN A 279 30.60 12.30 -5.80
C ASN A 279 29.51 11.86 -4.80
N PRO A 280 29.03 10.60 -4.89
CA PRO A 280 27.96 10.09 -4.04
C PRO A 280 28.29 10.13 -2.54
N ASN A 281 29.58 10.12 -2.19
CA ASN A 281 30.06 10.22 -0.81
C ASN A 281 30.01 11.66 -0.27
N SER A 282 29.90 12.67 -1.14
CA SER A 282 29.73 14.06 -0.74
C SER A 282 28.27 14.37 -0.42
N LYS A 283 27.94 14.29 0.87
CA LYS A 283 26.61 14.58 1.41
C LYS A 283 26.49 16.05 1.82
N THR A 284 25.40 16.71 1.43
CA THR A 284 25.06 18.08 1.84
C THR A 284 23.72 18.08 2.55
N ASN A 285 23.64 18.77 3.69
CA ASN A 285 22.39 18.96 4.41
C ASN A 285 21.79 20.33 4.09
N ARG A 286 20.53 20.36 3.65
CA ARG A 286 19.79 21.60 3.37
C ARG A 286 18.58 21.72 4.29
N PRO A 287 18.25 22.90 4.82
CA PRO A 287 16.93 23.13 5.42
C PRO A 287 15.82 22.71 4.45
N VAL A 288 14.73 22.14 4.97
CA VAL A 288 13.62 21.64 4.14
C VAL A 288 13.11 22.70 3.17
N ALA A 289 12.89 23.93 3.63
CA ALA A 289 12.42 25.03 2.79
C ALA A 289 13.36 25.32 1.60
N GLU A 290 14.69 25.33 1.85
CA GLU A 290 15.68 25.53 0.81
C GLU A 290 15.70 24.37 -0.19
N TYR A 291 15.61 23.13 0.30
CA TYR A 291 15.54 21.94 -0.55
C TYR A 291 14.34 22.00 -1.49
N LEU A 292 13.15 22.32 -0.97
CA LEU A 292 11.91 22.37 -1.74
C LEU A 292 11.89 23.52 -2.76
N ASP A 293 12.41 24.70 -2.41
CA ASP A 293 12.56 25.81 -3.38
C ASP A 293 13.52 25.46 -4.52
N ARG A 294 14.60 24.72 -4.24
CA ARG A 294 15.49 24.22 -5.29
C ARG A 294 14.80 23.18 -6.17
N LEU A 295 13.99 22.32 -5.57
CA LEU A 295 13.23 21.28 -6.27
C LEU A 295 12.23 21.90 -7.27
N SER A 296 11.58 23.02 -6.91
CA SER A 296 10.62 23.71 -7.79
C SER A 296 11.25 24.31 -9.06
N ARG A 297 12.58 24.56 -9.02
CA ARG A 297 13.37 25.21 -10.06
C ARG A 297 14.14 24.25 -10.97
N LEU A 298 13.94 22.95 -10.82
CA LEU A 298 14.63 21.94 -11.64
C LEU A 298 14.41 22.18 -13.14
N ASN A 299 15.45 21.98 -13.96
CA ASN A 299 15.39 22.19 -15.41
C ASN A 299 15.02 20.91 -16.17
N TYR A 300 13.97 20.23 -15.72
CA TYR A 300 13.38 19.05 -16.38
C TYR A 300 11.94 19.36 -16.79
N SER A 301 11.51 18.87 -17.96
CA SER A 301 10.20 19.20 -18.53
C SER A 301 9.08 18.44 -17.81
N ASN A 302 9.25 17.13 -17.65
CA ASN A 302 8.36 16.27 -16.87
C ASN A 302 9.17 15.65 -15.75
N VAL A 303 8.68 15.75 -14.52
CA VAL A 303 9.28 15.12 -13.35
C VAL A 303 8.19 14.38 -12.60
N LYS A 304 8.46 13.13 -12.24
CA LYS A 304 7.63 12.33 -11.34
C LYS A 304 8.50 11.85 -10.18
N ILE A 305 8.02 12.06 -8.96
CA ILE A 305 8.66 11.58 -7.74
C ILE A 305 7.74 10.55 -7.11
N THR A 306 8.22 9.34 -6.85
CA THR A 306 7.44 8.32 -6.15
C THR A 306 8.21 7.78 -4.95
N TYR A 307 7.48 7.41 -3.91
CA TYR A 307 8.03 6.67 -2.79
C TYR A 307 7.76 5.18 -3.00
N GLY A 308 8.83 4.39 -2.98
CA GLY A 308 8.77 2.95 -2.83
C GLY A 308 8.24 2.57 -1.44
N GLU A 309 8.33 1.29 -1.12
CA GLU A 309 7.81 0.76 0.14
C GLU A 309 8.38 1.48 1.37
N ILE A 310 7.50 2.03 2.21
CA ILE A 310 7.85 2.71 3.46
C ILE A 310 7.80 1.70 4.60
N LYS A 311 8.94 1.47 5.28
CA LYS A 311 9.06 0.55 6.43
C LYS A 311 9.54 1.30 7.67
N PHE A 312 8.97 0.97 8.83
CA PHE A 312 9.55 1.39 10.10
C PHE A 312 10.76 0.52 10.44
N VAL A 313 11.91 1.15 10.67
CA VAL A 313 13.17 0.49 11.08
C VAL A 313 13.51 0.73 12.55
N GLU A 314 12.93 1.77 13.16
CA GLU A 314 12.98 2.01 14.61
C GLU A 314 11.55 2.31 15.12
N GLU A 315 11.16 1.68 16.22
CA GLU A 315 9.91 1.96 16.93
C GLU A 315 9.90 3.37 17.51
N PHE A 316 8.73 3.88 17.86
CA PHE A 316 8.65 5.16 18.56
C PHE A 316 9.18 5.04 20.00
N GLU A 317 10.27 5.74 20.29
CA GLU A 317 10.90 5.80 21.61
C GLU A 317 10.91 7.23 22.16
N ARG A 318 10.71 7.37 23.47
CA ARG A 318 10.60 8.66 24.15
C ARG A 318 11.98 9.29 24.31
N ASP A 319 12.12 10.57 23.95
CA ASP A 319 13.30 11.39 24.23
C ASP A 319 13.26 12.03 25.64
N ASP A 320 14.32 12.75 25.98
CA ASP A 320 14.47 13.52 27.22
C ASP A 320 13.45 14.67 27.35
N GLN A 321 12.87 15.10 26.24
CA GLN A 321 11.87 16.15 26.12
C GLN A 321 10.43 15.63 26.05
N ASN A 322 10.21 14.34 26.34
CA ASN A 322 8.91 13.65 26.31
C ASN A 322 8.22 13.60 24.94
N ASN A 323 8.96 13.81 23.85
CA ASN A 323 8.50 13.49 22.50
C ASN A 323 8.84 12.05 22.18
N TYR A 324 8.11 11.43 21.24
CA TYR A 324 8.53 10.14 20.71
C TYR A 324 9.16 10.30 19.33
N TRP A 325 10.21 9.54 19.07
CA TRP A 325 10.90 9.50 17.78
C TRP A 325 10.94 8.09 17.23
N GLY A 326 10.69 7.96 15.94
CA GLY A 326 10.87 6.73 15.19
C GLY A 326 11.64 7.01 13.90
N MET A 327 12.01 5.94 13.20
CA MET A 327 12.73 6.02 11.93
C MET A 327 12.05 5.15 10.89
N THR A 328 11.82 5.71 9.71
CA THR A 328 11.38 4.96 8.53
C THR A 328 12.51 4.85 7.50
N SER A 329 12.44 3.81 6.69
CA SER A 329 13.27 3.56 5.52
C SER A 329 12.36 3.39 4.30
N TYR A 330 12.74 4.00 3.18
CA TYR A 330 12.02 3.91 1.91
C TYR A 330 12.97 4.20 0.75
N SER A 331 12.54 3.93 -0.47
CA SER A 331 13.25 4.41 -1.67
C SER A 331 12.48 5.57 -2.27
N GLN A 332 13.17 6.63 -2.67
CA GLN A 332 12.59 7.70 -3.47
C GLN A 332 13.05 7.54 -4.91
N THR A 333 12.10 7.40 -5.82
CA THR A 333 12.36 7.33 -7.25
C THR A 333 12.09 8.70 -7.86
N PHE A 334 13.05 9.23 -8.61
CA PHE A 334 12.94 10.45 -9.38
C PHE A 334 13.02 10.07 -10.86
N ILE A 335 11.99 10.40 -11.64
CA ILE A 335 11.93 10.11 -13.08
C ILE A 335 11.69 11.42 -13.83
N SER A 336 12.42 11.59 -14.93
CA SER A 336 12.22 12.64 -15.92
C SER A 336 12.41 12.07 -17.32
N ASP A 337 12.23 12.90 -18.36
CA ASP A 337 12.30 12.47 -19.76
C ASP A 337 13.57 11.68 -20.12
N ASN A 338 14.72 12.05 -19.55
CA ASN A 338 16.04 11.47 -19.89
C ASN A 338 16.84 10.99 -18.67
N TYR A 339 16.25 11.00 -17.49
CA TYR A 339 16.96 10.67 -16.25
C TYR A 339 16.04 9.97 -15.25
N SER A 340 16.53 8.87 -14.67
CA SER A 340 15.87 8.13 -13.60
C SER A 340 16.87 7.81 -12.52
N ASP A 341 16.49 8.03 -11.26
CA ASP A 341 17.29 7.71 -10.09
C ASP A 341 16.42 7.10 -8.99
N VAL A 342 16.95 6.11 -8.29
CA VAL A 342 16.30 5.47 -7.15
C VAL A 342 17.24 5.59 -5.96
N THR A 343 16.89 6.49 -5.05
CA THR A 343 17.72 6.80 -3.88
C THR A 343 17.09 6.22 -2.61
N PRO A 344 17.77 5.32 -1.89
CA PRO A 344 17.35 4.90 -0.55
C PRO A 344 17.42 6.05 0.45
N LYS A 345 16.38 6.21 1.26
CA LYS A 345 16.24 7.28 2.25
C LYS A 345 15.90 6.71 3.62
N ARG A 346 16.34 7.42 4.66
CA ARG A 346 15.82 7.26 6.02
C ARG A 346 15.19 8.56 6.49
N GLN A 347 14.09 8.48 7.21
CA GLN A 347 13.34 9.64 7.65
C GLN A 347 13.01 9.52 9.13
N LYS A 348 13.47 10.49 9.91
CA LYS A 348 13.03 10.63 11.31
C LYS A 348 11.57 11.07 11.34
N ILE A 349 10.82 10.55 12.30
CA ILE A 349 9.43 10.93 12.57
C ILE A 349 9.32 11.33 14.03
N LYS A 350 8.68 12.47 14.31
CA LYS A 350 8.41 12.98 15.65
C LYS A 350 6.92 12.88 15.96
N LEU A 351 6.58 12.35 17.13
CA LEU A 351 5.26 12.48 17.73
C LEU A 351 5.31 13.61 18.75
N GLN A 352 4.74 14.75 18.40
CA GLN A 352 4.65 15.91 19.27
C GLN A 352 3.35 15.87 20.05
N ARG A 353 3.46 15.80 21.38
CA ARG A 353 2.30 15.80 22.28
C ARG A 353 1.57 17.13 22.21
N TYR A 354 0.24 17.07 22.20
CA TYR A 354 -0.65 18.21 22.41
C TYR A 354 -1.88 17.75 23.18
N GLU A 355 -2.43 18.64 23.98
CA GLU A 355 -3.67 18.38 24.72
C GLU A 355 -4.87 18.74 23.85
N LYS A 356 -5.89 17.89 23.86
CA LYS A 356 -7.18 18.18 23.23
C LYS A 356 -8.27 18.01 24.27
N THR A 357 -9.13 19.01 24.40
CA THR A 357 -10.32 18.93 25.24
C THR A 357 -11.53 18.64 24.35
N ILE A 358 -12.20 17.52 24.58
CA ILE A 358 -13.47 17.16 23.94
C ILE A 358 -14.48 16.94 25.07
N ASP A 359 -15.60 17.67 25.04
CA ASP A 359 -16.68 17.57 26.04
C ASP A 359 -16.21 17.73 27.50
N GLY A 360 -15.24 18.63 27.73
CA GLY A 360 -14.68 18.89 29.06
C GLY A 360 -13.68 17.85 29.56
N VAL A 361 -13.39 16.81 28.77
CA VAL A 361 -12.34 15.81 29.05
C VAL A 361 -11.09 16.17 28.26
N THR A 362 -10.00 16.48 28.97
CA THR A 362 -8.68 16.70 28.37
C THR A 362 -7.97 15.37 28.17
N SER A 363 -7.60 15.06 26.94
CA SER A 363 -6.80 13.88 26.57
C SER A 363 -5.52 14.29 25.83
N ASP A 364 -4.47 13.51 26.04
CA ASP A 364 -3.22 13.65 25.30
C ASP A 364 -3.34 13.06 23.90
N HIS A 365 -2.97 13.84 22.91
CA HIS A 365 -2.84 13.40 21.52
C HIS A 365 -1.43 13.67 21.02
N PHE A 366 -1.06 12.99 19.94
CA PHE A 366 0.19 13.27 19.26
C PHE A 366 -0.08 13.74 17.83
N ASN A 367 0.55 14.85 17.47
CA ASN A 367 0.69 15.29 16.11
C ASN A 367 1.94 14.63 15.52
N VAL A 368 1.81 14.07 14.32
CA VAL A 368 2.95 13.49 13.61
C VAL A 368 3.66 14.60 12.84
N LEU A 369 4.97 14.72 13.01
CA LEU A 369 5.83 15.63 12.26
C LEU A 369 6.97 14.86 11.61
N LEU A 370 7.37 15.30 10.42
CA LEU A 370 8.50 14.75 9.69
C LEU A 370 9.80 15.41 10.17
N GLY A 371 10.84 14.62 10.41
CA GLY A 371 12.17 15.08 10.84
C GLY A 371 13.18 15.15 9.70
N ASN A 372 14.45 14.88 10.03
CA ASN A 372 15.52 14.85 9.03
C ASN A 372 15.34 13.70 8.04
N ILE A 373 15.72 13.97 6.78
CA ILE A 373 15.82 12.97 5.72
C ILE A 373 17.31 12.73 5.45
N SER A 374 17.73 11.47 5.47
CA SER A 374 19.10 11.06 5.19
C SER A 374 19.16 10.16 3.96
N VAL A 375 20.26 10.21 3.21
CA VAL A 375 20.49 9.32 2.07
C VAL A 375 21.27 8.10 2.53
N ASP A 376 20.76 6.91 2.24
CA ASP A 376 21.45 5.65 2.52
C ASP A 376 22.21 5.21 1.27
N VAL A 377 23.32 5.89 0.98
CA VAL A 377 24.25 5.47 -0.08
C VAL A 377 25.03 4.28 0.48
N LYS A 378 24.88 3.10 -0.12
CA LYS A 378 25.84 2.01 0.16
C LYS A 378 27.21 2.49 -0.36
N PRO A 379 28.26 2.48 0.48
CA PRO A 379 29.59 2.91 0.10
C PRO A 379 30.18 2.08 -1.06
#